data_AF-A0A3G6TED6-F1
#
_entry.id   AF-A0A3G6TED6-F1
#
_cell.length_a   1.000
_cell.length_b   1.000
_cell.length_c   1.000
_cell.angle_alpha   90.00
_cell.angle_beta   90.00
_cell.angle_gamma   90.00
#
_symmetry.space_group_name_H-M   'P 1'
#
loop_
_entity.id
_entity.type
_entity.pdbx_description
1 polymer ?
#
loop_
_entity_poly.entity_id
_entity_poly.type
_entity_poly.pdbx_seq_one_letter_code
_entity_poly.pdbx_strand_id
1 'polypeptide(L)'
;MYMDCQKIIKTLKHKSFIKINNNGKCFENGAAVYAKEIEDHIFLLFVILKDIDIENIQAFIAHFDSFNSIGLKEPEQVMFYLSIKDKDDIHYFEQYLKASNN
;
A
#
# COMPACT_ATOMS: atom_id res chain seq x y z
N MET A 1 14.86 16.71 -0.98
CA MET A 1 15.07 15.28 -1.26
C MET A 1 13.80 14.74 -1.87
N TYR A 2 13.87 14.18 -3.07
CA TYR A 2 12.79 13.41 -3.65
C TYR A 2 12.73 12.06 -2.93
N MET A 3 11.53 11.64 -2.54
CA MET A 3 11.29 10.27 -2.08
C MET A 3 11.66 9.33 -3.23
N ASP A 4 12.24 8.17 -2.89
CA ASP A 4 12.57 7.16 -3.88
C ASP A 4 11.54 6.04 -3.74
N CYS A 5 10.44 6.12 -4.48
CA CYS A 5 9.45 5.05 -4.59
C CYS A 5 10.09 3.66 -4.72
N GLN A 6 11.26 3.54 -5.35
CA GLN A 6 11.95 2.26 -5.47
C GLN A 6 12.49 1.75 -4.13
N LYS A 7 12.91 2.63 -3.22
CA LYS A 7 13.29 2.24 -1.84
C LYS A 7 12.09 1.74 -1.05
N ILE A 8 10.95 2.42 -1.13
CA ILE A 8 9.72 1.98 -0.45
C ILE A 8 9.29 0.62 -0.99
N ILE A 9 9.23 0.47 -2.32
CA ILE A 9 8.89 -0.81 -2.95
C ILE A 9 9.85 -1.93 -2.51
N LYS A 10 11.16 -1.65 -2.44
CA LYS A 10 12.15 -2.62 -1.93
C LYS A 10 11.86 -2.98 -0.47
N THR A 11 11.62 -2.00 0.39
CA THR A 11 11.30 -2.25 1.80
C THR A 11 10.02 -3.06 1.98
N LEU A 12 8.96 -2.76 1.22
CA LEU A 12 7.71 -3.52 1.25
C LEU A 12 7.95 -4.98 0.86
N LYS A 13 8.67 -5.22 -0.24
CA LYS A 13 9.05 -6.59 -0.66
C LYS A 13 9.83 -7.34 0.43
N HIS A 14 10.72 -6.66 1.15
CA HIS A 14 11.47 -7.28 2.26
C HIS A 14 10.59 -7.60 3.47
N LYS A 15 9.46 -6.93 3.67
CA LYS A 15 8.56 -7.10 4.83
C LYS A 15 7.41 -8.08 4.60
N SER A 16 7.59 -9.00 3.66
CA SER A 16 6.59 -10.01 3.28
C SER A 16 5.31 -9.43 2.67
N PHE A 17 5.36 -8.23 2.09
CA PHE A 17 4.25 -7.75 1.26
C PHE A 17 4.30 -8.43 -0.11
N ILE A 18 3.13 -8.88 -0.55
CA ILE A 18 2.92 -9.48 -1.86
C ILE A 18 2.43 -8.40 -2.81
N LYS A 19 3.01 -8.34 -4.01
CA LYS A 19 2.51 -7.45 -5.06
C LYS A 19 1.22 -8.04 -5.63
N ILE A 20 0.17 -7.23 -5.65
CA ILE A 20 -1.16 -7.63 -6.15
C ILE A 20 -1.33 -7.16 -7.60
N ASN A 21 -1.98 -8.00 -8.41
CA ASN A 21 -2.39 -7.63 -9.74
C ASN A 21 -3.66 -6.77 -9.68
N ASN A 22 -3.51 -5.47 -9.91
CA ASN A 22 -4.64 -4.53 -9.98
C ASN A 22 -5.32 -4.59 -11.36
N ASN A 23 -6.01 -5.69 -11.66
CA ASN A 23 -6.65 -5.93 -12.96
C ASN A 23 -8.13 -5.53 -13.00
N GLY A 24 -8.74 -5.23 -11.85
CA GLY A 24 -10.09 -4.73 -11.70
C GLY A 24 -10.14 -3.21 -11.58
N LYS A 25 -11.28 -2.70 -11.08
CA LYS A 25 -11.51 -1.25 -10.90
C LYS A 25 -11.37 -0.78 -9.45
N CYS A 26 -10.83 -1.63 -8.56
CA CYS A 26 -10.74 -1.35 -7.14
C CYS A 26 -9.76 -0.21 -6.82
N PHE A 27 -8.67 -0.10 -7.58
CA PHE A 27 -7.72 0.99 -7.46
C PHE A 27 -7.46 1.63 -8.82
N GLU A 28 -6.91 2.85 -8.81
CA GLU A 28 -6.61 3.57 -10.05
C GLU A 28 -5.74 2.77 -11.02
N ASN A 29 -5.99 2.95 -12.32
CA ASN A 29 -5.26 2.26 -13.37
C ASN A 29 -3.77 2.61 -13.31
N GLY A 30 -2.92 1.58 -13.28
CA GLY A 30 -1.48 1.74 -13.17
C GLY A 30 -0.95 1.89 -11.74
N ALA A 31 -1.83 1.89 -10.73
CA ALA A 31 -1.43 1.82 -9.33
C ALA A 31 -0.66 0.52 -9.03
N ALA A 32 0.43 0.63 -8.29
CA ALA A 32 1.12 -0.53 -7.74
C ALA A 32 0.56 -0.86 -6.35
N VAL A 33 -0.05 -2.04 -6.22
CA VAL A 33 -0.68 -2.49 -4.98
C VAL A 33 0.19 -3.55 -4.32
N TYR A 34 0.44 -3.38 -3.02
CA TYR A 34 1.16 -4.30 -2.16
C TYR A 34 0.30 -4.63 -0.96
N ALA A 35 0.11 -5.92 -0.65
CA ALA A 35 -0.73 -6.36 0.46
C ALA A 35 0.02 -7.30 1.39
N LYS A 36 -0.30 -7.22 2.67
CA LYS A 36 0.11 -8.18 3.69
C LYS A 36 -1.09 -8.50 4.56
N GLU A 37 -1.38 -9.78 4.73
CA GLU A 37 -2.39 -10.24 5.68
C GLU A 37 -1.87 -10.02 7.10
N ILE A 38 -2.68 -9.39 7.93
CA ILE A 38 -2.34 -9.06 9.32
C ILE A 38 -3.23 -9.80 10.32
N GLU A 39 -4.41 -10.21 9.89
CA GLU A 39 -5.37 -11.04 10.59
C GLU A 39 -6.24 -11.75 9.54
N ASP A 40 -6.98 -12.79 9.91
CA ASP A 40 -7.78 -13.61 8.99
C ASP A 40 -8.67 -12.73 8.10
N HIS A 41 -8.42 -12.76 6.78
CA HIS A 41 -9.13 -11.96 5.78
C HIS A 41 -8.98 -10.43 5.93
N ILE A 42 -8.10 -9.95 6.80
CA ILE A 42 -7.79 -8.53 7.02
C ILE A 42 -6.39 -8.22 6.49
N PHE A 43 -6.33 -7.27 5.56
CA PHE A 43 -5.12 -6.93 4.84
C PHE A 43 -4.70 -5.50 5.11
N LEU A 44 -3.40 -5.32 5.39
CA LEU A 44 -2.72 -4.05 5.28
C LEU A 44 -2.27 -3.86 3.83
N LEU A 45 -2.75 -2.81 3.18
CA LEU A 45 -2.44 -2.51 1.78
C LEU A 45 -1.68 -1.19 1.65
N PHE A 46 -0.73 -1.17 0.74
CA PHE A 46 -0.11 0.05 0.22
C PHE A 46 -0.40 0.17 -1.28
N VAL A 47 -1.04 1.26 -1.66
CA VAL A 47 -1.36 1.60 -3.05
C VAL A 47 -0.51 2.80 -3.44
N ILE A 48 0.38 2.60 -4.40
CA ILE A 48 1.30 3.63 -4.88
C ILE A 48 0.79 4.10 -6.23
N LEU A 49 0.28 5.34 -6.25
CA LEU A 49 -0.16 6.00 -7.46
C LEU A 49 1.04 6.64 -8.16
N LYS A 50 1.20 6.38 -9.46
CA LYS A 50 2.20 7.08 -10.27
C LYS A 50 1.56 8.33 -10.84
N ASP A 51 1.78 9.46 -10.17
CA ASP A 51 1.45 10.76 -10.75
C ASP A 51 2.68 11.68 -10.77
N ILE A 52 2.65 12.65 -11.69
CA ILE A 52 3.84 13.20 -12.36
C ILE A 52 4.74 14.06 -11.45
N ASP A 53 4.27 14.52 -10.28
CA ASP A 53 5.04 15.44 -9.44
C ASP A 53 4.96 15.19 -7.92
N ILE A 54 4.05 14.33 -7.45
CA ILE A 54 3.89 14.00 -6.02
C ILE A 54 3.58 12.52 -5.90
N GLU A 55 4.49 11.78 -5.26
CA GLU A 55 4.26 10.38 -4.92
C GLU A 55 3.10 10.29 -3.92
N ASN A 56 1.93 9.83 -4.38
CA ASN A 56 0.74 9.66 -3.55
C ASN A 56 0.66 8.18 -3.14
N ILE A 57 0.98 7.91 -1.88
CA ILE A 57 0.88 6.58 -1.29
C ILE A 57 -0.38 6.56 -0.45
N GLN A 58 -1.22 5.55 -0.64
CA GLN A 58 -2.36 5.30 0.20
C GLN A 58 -2.11 4.01 1.00
N ALA A 59 -2.43 4.05 2.28
CA ALA A 59 -2.38 2.90 3.18
C ALA A 59 -3.79 2.55 3.64
N PHE A 60 -4.14 1.27 3.59
CA PHE A 60 -5.45 0.77 3.97
C PHE A 60 -5.33 -0.39 4.95
N ILE A 61 -6.28 -0.50 5.88
CA ILE A 61 -6.61 -1.79 6.52
C ILE A 61 -8.02 -2.13 6.06
N ALA A 62 -8.17 -3.26 5.37
CA ALA A 62 -9.44 -3.63 4.76
C ALA A 62 -9.66 -5.15 4.75
N HIS A 63 -10.94 -5.54 4.82
CA HIS A 63 -11.39 -6.92 4.75
C HIS A 63 -11.60 -7.35 3.29
N PHE A 64 -11.01 -8.49 2.93
CA PHE A 64 -11.14 -9.12 1.62
C PHE A 64 -11.26 -10.64 1.79
N ASP A 65 -12.03 -11.30 0.91
CA ASP A 65 -12.19 -12.76 0.97
C ASP A 65 -10.85 -13.51 0.79
N SER A 66 -9.88 -12.94 0.07
CA SER A 66 -8.54 -13.52 -0.11
C SER A 66 -7.60 -12.52 -0.78
N PHE A 67 -6.31 -12.84 -0.82
CA PHE A 67 -5.35 -12.10 -1.66
C PHE A 67 -5.79 -11.96 -3.12
N ASN A 68 -6.48 -12.96 -3.67
CA ASN A 68 -6.91 -12.97 -5.06
C ASN A 68 -8.08 -12.02 -5.33
N SER A 69 -8.87 -11.64 -4.32
CA SER A 69 -9.95 -10.68 -4.51
C SER A 69 -9.47 -9.23 -4.49
N ILE A 70 -8.31 -8.97 -3.86
CA ILE A 70 -7.68 -7.65 -3.84
C ILE A 70 -7.36 -7.21 -5.26
N GLY A 71 -7.79 -5.99 -5.62
CA GLY A 71 -7.57 -5.44 -6.96
C GLY A 71 -8.54 -5.95 -8.02
N LEU A 72 -9.38 -6.96 -7.75
CA LEU A 72 -10.46 -7.39 -8.64
C LEU A 72 -11.80 -6.76 -8.28
N LYS A 73 -12.13 -6.76 -6.98
CA LYS A 73 -13.37 -6.18 -6.42
C LYS A 73 -13.03 -5.26 -5.25
N GLU A 74 -13.99 -4.40 -4.89
CA GLU A 74 -13.92 -3.58 -3.69
C GLU A 74 -13.81 -4.46 -2.43
N PRO A 75 -13.15 -3.97 -1.36
CA PRO A 75 -13.16 -4.65 -0.06
C PRO A 75 -14.58 -4.74 0.50
N GLU A 76 -14.84 -5.76 1.29
CA GLU A 76 -16.11 -5.88 2.02
C GLU A 76 -16.24 -4.79 3.09
N GLN A 77 -15.10 -4.39 3.67
CA GLN A 77 -15.03 -3.33 4.67
C GLN A 77 -13.66 -2.65 4.63
N VAL A 78 -13.66 -1.31 4.73
CA VAL A 78 -12.45 -0.53 5.01
C VAL A 78 -12.48 -0.12 6.48
N MET A 79 -11.44 -0.52 7.23
CA MET A 79 -11.30 -0.25 8.66
C MET A 79 -10.40 0.96 8.91
N PHE A 80 -9.43 1.19 8.01
CA PHE A 80 -8.52 2.32 8.10
C PHE A 80 -8.13 2.80 6.70
N TYR A 81 -7.96 4.11 6.56
CA TYR A 81 -7.44 4.75 5.37
C TYR A 81 -6.55 5.93 5.76
N LEU A 82 -5.34 5.94 5.20
CA LEU A 82 -4.41 7.06 5.29
C LEU A 82 -3.90 7.39 3.89
N SER A 83 -3.90 8.68 3.56
CA SER A 83 -3.29 9.18 2.34
C SER A 83 -2.05 9.98 2.70
N ILE A 84 -0.91 9.53 2.19
CA ILE A 84 0.41 10.12 2.41
C ILE A 84 0.69 10.96 1.16
N LYS A 85 0.54 12.29 1.29
CA LYS A 85 0.58 13.22 0.14
C LYS A 85 1.67 14.26 0.23
N ASP A 86 2.14 14.61 1.43
CA ASP A 86 3.18 15.62 1.60
C ASP A 86 4.50 15.02 2.11
N LYS A 87 5.56 15.84 2.10
CA LYS A 87 6.91 15.41 2.44
C LYS A 87 7.07 15.01 3.91
N ASP A 88 6.26 15.57 4.80
CA ASP A 88 6.36 15.31 6.23
C ASP A 88 5.69 13.98 6.54
N ASP A 89 4.50 13.73 5.98
CA ASP A 89 3.81 12.43 6.07
C ASP A 89 4.70 11.28 5.55
N ILE A 90 5.36 11.54 4.43
CA ILE A 90 6.34 10.65 3.82
C ILE A 90 7.48 10.33 4.79
N HIS A 91 8.03 11.35 5.44
CA HIS A 91 9.14 11.17 6.37
C HIS A 91 8.73 10.26 7.53
N TYR A 92 7.56 10.51 8.12
CA TYR A 92 7.04 9.65 9.19
C TYR A 92 6.80 8.23 8.72
N PHE A 93 6.28 8.05 7.50
CA PHE A 93 6.08 6.75 6.91
C PHE A 93 7.40 5.97 6.73
N GLU A 94 8.45 6.62 6.23
CA GLU A 94 9.77 6.00 6.13
C GLU A 94 10.32 5.59 7.50
N GLN A 95 10.13 6.41 8.54
CA GLN A 95 10.57 6.08 9.89
C GLN A 95 9.81 4.89 10.47
N TYR A 96 8.49 4.83 10.28
CA TYR A 96 7.69 3.64 10.63
C TYR A 96 8.24 2.39 9.93
N LEU A 97 8.55 2.50 8.64
CA LEU A 97 9.14 1.40 7.89
C LEU A 97 10.55 1.02 8.37
N LYS A 98 11.35 1.93 8.93
CA LYS A 98 12.66 1.59 9.51
C LYS A 98 12.53 0.95 10.90
N ALA A 99 11.57 1.39 11.71
CA ALA A 99 11.40 0.95 13.09
C ALA A 99 10.95 -0.52 13.22
N SER A 100 10.25 -1.08 12.23
CA SER A 100 9.76 -2.47 12.30
C SER A 100 10.80 -3.55 11.96
N ASN A 101 12.10 -3.23 11.99
CA ASN A 101 13.20 -4.19 11.83
C ASN A 101 13.52 -5.00 13.12
N ASN A 102 12.57 -5.11 14.05
CA ASN A 102 12.69 -5.92 15.26
C ASN A 102 11.87 -7.21 15.14
#